data_AF-A0A0M2R3I2-F1
#
_entry.id   AF-A0A0M2R3I2-F1
#
_cell.length_a   1.000
_cell.length_b   1.000
_cell.length_c   1.000
_cell.angle_alpha   90.00
_cell.angle_beta   90.00
_cell.angle_gamma   90.00
#
_symmetry.space_group_name_H-M   'P 1'
#
loop_
_entity.id
_entity.type
_entity.pdbx_description
1 polymer ?
#
loop_
_entity_poly.entity_id
_entity_poly.type
_entity_poly.pdbx_seq_one_letter_code
_entity_poly.pdbx_strand_id
1 'polypeptide(L)'
;MTRFKLLTQLLTVSGFLFLPINNIAFANPINPYPEKIKEALVKYNIDESKITSQKTIRDFRNKRRIFGYDTYIWFEDCKGYLQIVQHRFGRVDQIYTIGECKFPGIESF
;
A
#
# COMPACT_ATOMS: atom_id res chain seq x y z
N MET A 1 -33.53 38.41 53.17
CA MET A 1 -33.69 36.94 53.05
C MET A 1 -34.28 36.63 51.67
N THR A 2 -33.75 35.60 51.00
CA THR A 2 -34.28 34.88 49.80
C THR A 2 -34.57 35.71 48.54
N ARG A 3 -33.62 35.84 47.60
CA ARG A 3 -33.27 34.89 46.50
C ARG A 3 -34.44 34.57 45.56
N PHE A 4 -34.45 35.19 44.38
CA PHE A 4 -35.05 34.61 43.18
C PHE A 4 -33.98 34.48 42.10
N LYS A 5 -33.59 33.22 41.89
CA LYS A 5 -32.76 32.73 40.78
C LYS A 5 -33.64 32.71 39.53
N LEU A 6 -33.14 33.20 38.39
CA LEU A 6 -33.20 32.51 37.10
C LEU A 6 -32.53 33.41 36.05
N LEU A 7 -31.28 33.11 35.71
CA LEU A 7 -30.67 33.59 34.46
C LEU A 7 -30.01 32.39 33.81
N THR A 8 -30.86 31.70 33.05
CA THR A 8 -30.58 31.00 31.79
C THR A 8 -29.11 30.80 31.42
N GLN A 9 -28.69 29.56 31.64
CA GLN A 9 -27.95 28.69 30.72
C GLN A 9 -27.51 29.33 29.39
N LEU A 10 -26.21 29.54 29.25
CA LEU A 10 -25.53 29.49 27.95
C LEU A 10 -24.50 28.36 28.03
N LEU A 11 -24.94 27.18 27.57
CA LEU A 11 -24.09 26.03 27.31
C LEU A 11 -23.14 26.41 26.17
N THR A 12 -21.90 26.76 26.50
CA THR A 12 -20.82 26.83 25.53
C THR A 12 -20.43 25.39 25.16
N VAL A 13 -20.99 24.92 24.04
CA VAL A 13 -20.55 23.69 23.38
C VAL A 13 -19.16 23.95 22.83
N SER A 14 -18.14 23.71 23.67
CA SER A 14 -16.75 23.62 23.21
C SER A 14 -16.61 22.34 22.40
N GLY A 15 -16.78 22.46 21.09
CA GLY A 15 -16.53 21.39 20.13
C GLY A 15 -15.04 21.06 20.13
N PHE A 16 -14.67 20.01 20.86
CA PHE A 16 -13.39 19.33 20.70
C PHE A 16 -13.34 18.75 19.28
N LEU A 17 -12.68 19.47 18.37
CA LEU A 17 -12.23 18.93 17.09
C LEU A 17 -11.16 17.88 17.37
N PHE A 18 -11.58 16.64 17.63
CA PHE A 18 -10.71 15.48 17.50
C PHE A 18 -10.39 15.33 16.01
N LEU A 19 -9.25 15.89 15.60
CA LEU A 19 -8.62 15.52 14.34
C LEU A 19 -8.06 14.09 14.51
N PRO A 20 -8.56 13.06 13.80
CA PRO A 20 -7.85 11.81 13.75
C PRO A 20 -6.56 12.03 12.97
N ILE A 21 -5.45 12.18 13.68
CA ILE A 21 -4.11 12.07 13.10
C ILE A 21 -3.87 10.58 12.85
N ASN A 22 -4.52 10.03 11.83
CA ASN A 22 -4.29 8.68 11.35
C ASN A 22 -3.66 8.76 9.97
N ASN A 23 -2.33 8.85 9.95
CA ASN A 23 -1.48 7.73 9.54
C ASN A 23 -0.08 8.27 9.28
N ILE A 24 0.88 7.74 10.04
CA ILE A 24 2.29 7.77 9.66
C ILE A 24 2.37 6.88 8.41
N ALA A 25 2.17 7.48 7.23
CA ALA A 25 2.50 6.85 5.98
C ALA A 25 4.02 6.78 5.93
N PHE A 26 4.58 5.66 6.41
CA PHE A 26 5.94 5.29 6.08
C PHE A 26 6.02 5.26 4.56
N ALA A 27 6.67 6.25 3.98
CA ALA A 27 6.92 6.34 2.56
C ALA A 27 7.87 5.20 2.18
N ASN A 28 7.32 4.01 1.96
CA ASN A 28 7.99 2.95 1.23
C ASN A 28 8.50 3.59 -0.08
N PRO A 29 9.75 3.31 -0.49
CA PRO A 29 10.28 3.92 -1.71
C PRO A 29 9.34 3.57 -2.86
N ILE A 30 8.66 4.60 -3.37
CA ILE A 30 7.70 4.50 -4.45
C ILE A 30 8.44 3.86 -5.62
N ASN A 31 7.88 2.79 -6.19
CA ASN A 31 8.42 2.19 -7.39
C ASN A 31 8.56 3.29 -8.47
N PRO A 32 9.72 3.45 -9.14
CA PRO A 32 9.89 4.47 -10.16
C PRO A 32 9.03 4.25 -11.41
N TYR A 33 8.43 3.07 -11.57
CA TYR A 33 7.63 2.63 -12.70
C TYR A 33 6.29 2.05 -12.24
N PRO A 34 5.42 2.83 -11.56
CA PRO A 34 4.17 2.33 -11.02
C PRO A 34 3.19 1.90 -12.12
N GLU A 35 3.21 2.56 -13.28
CA GLU A 35 2.38 2.20 -14.42
C GLU A 35 2.67 0.80 -14.95
N LYS A 36 3.93 0.34 -14.85
CA LYS A 36 4.32 -1.02 -15.25
C LYS A 36 3.83 -2.10 -14.30
N ILE A 37 3.60 -1.75 -13.03
CA ILE A 37 2.92 -2.62 -12.09
C ILE A 37 1.44 -2.72 -12.45
N LYS A 38 0.76 -1.58 -12.65
CA LYS A 38 -0.66 -1.56 -13.05
C LYS A 38 -0.91 -2.36 -14.34
N GLU A 39 -0.08 -2.15 -15.37
CA GLU A 39 -0.14 -2.92 -16.61
C GLU A 39 -0.04 -4.44 -16.36
N ALA A 40 0.83 -4.86 -15.44
CA ALA A 40 0.94 -6.26 -15.06
C ALA A 40 -0.31 -6.76 -14.32
N LEU A 41 -0.83 -6.01 -13.35
CA LEU A 41 -2.04 -6.38 -12.61
C LEU A 41 -3.24 -6.54 -13.57
N VAL A 42 -3.42 -5.58 -14.48
CA VAL A 42 -4.45 -5.64 -15.53
C VAL A 42 -4.25 -6.86 -16.43
N LYS A 43 -3.02 -7.12 -16.90
CA LYS A 43 -2.71 -8.25 -17.78
C LYS A 43 -3.13 -9.60 -17.19
N TYR A 44 -2.97 -9.77 -15.87
CA TYR A 44 -3.29 -11.02 -15.18
C TYR A 44 -4.65 -11.00 -14.46
N ASN A 45 -5.49 -9.99 -14.73
CA ASN A 45 -6.80 -9.80 -14.11
C ASN A 45 -6.75 -9.83 -12.57
N ILE A 46 -5.72 -9.18 -11.99
CA ILE A 46 -5.54 -9.08 -10.55
C ILE A 46 -6.28 -7.84 -10.05
N ASP A 47 -7.15 -8.03 -9.06
CA ASP A 47 -7.97 -6.98 -8.48
C ASP A 47 -7.16 -6.11 -7.49
N GLU A 48 -6.92 -4.86 -7.86
CA GLU A 48 -6.20 -3.89 -7.04
C GLU A 48 -6.93 -3.57 -5.71
N SER A 49 -8.26 -3.73 -5.65
CA SER A 49 -9.02 -3.43 -4.43
C SER A 49 -8.72 -4.38 -3.28
N LYS A 50 -8.13 -5.54 -3.59
CA LYS A 50 -7.73 -6.56 -2.61
C LYS A 50 -6.32 -6.39 -2.09
N ILE A 51 -5.55 -5.42 -2.60
CA ILE A 51 -4.17 -5.19 -2.19
C ILE A 51 -4.17 -4.58 -0.79
N THR A 52 -3.58 -5.29 0.16
CA THR A 52 -3.43 -4.81 1.55
C THR A 52 -2.15 -4.00 1.72
N SER A 53 -1.09 -4.36 1.00
CA SER A 53 0.16 -3.62 1.04
C SER A 53 1.03 -3.86 -0.19
N GLN A 54 1.90 -2.88 -0.46
CA GLN A 54 2.91 -2.95 -1.51
C GLN A 54 4.24 -2.44 -0.98
N LYS A 55 5.32 -3.16 -1.30
CA LYS A 55 6.69 -2.78 -0.98
C LYS A 55 7.59 -2.98 -2.18
N THR A 56 8.36 -1.96 -2.53
CA THR A 56 9.38 -2.06 -3.58
C THR A 56 10.77 -1.96 -2.97
N ILE A 57 11.66 -2.85 -3.39
CA ILE A 57 13.06 -2.89 -2.99
C ILE A 57 13.91 -2.71 -4.25
N ARG A 58 15.03 -1.99 -4.12
CA ARG A 58 15.98 -1.83 -5.23
C ARG A 58 16.90 -3.05 -5.25
N ASP A 59 16.98 -3.73 -6.38
CA ASP A 59 17.93 -4.81 -6.59
C ASP A 59 19.30 -4.22 -6.99
N PHE A 60 20.30 -4.48 -6.15
CA PHE A 60 21.68 -4.11 -6.37
C PHE A 60 22.53 -5.38 -6.55
N ARG A 61 22.91 -5.70 -7.80
CA ARG A 61 23.93 -6.75 -8.03
C ARG A 61 25.30 -6.39 -7.46
N ASN A 62 25.61 -5.09 -7.37
CA ASN A 62 26.83 -4.55 -6.78
C ASN A 62 26.51 -3.22 -6.07
N LYS A 63 27.34 -2.82 -5.09
CA LYS A 63 27.16 -1.59 -4.28
C LYS A 63 26.96 -0.28 -5.08
N ARG A 64 27.28 -0.26 -6.38
CA ARG A 64 27.27 0.95 -7.22
C ARG A 64 26.19 0.98 -8.31
N ARG A 65 25.48 -0.11 -8.57
CA ARG A 65 24.57 -0.19 -9.72
C ARG A 65 23.28 -0.90 -9.37
N ILE A 66 22.19 -0.15 -9.53
CA ILE A 66 20.84 -0.71 -9.51
C ILE A 66 20.67 -1.55 -10.78
N PHE A 67 20.33 -2.81 -10.60
CA PHE A 67 20.00 -3.74 -11.68
C PHE A 67 18.50 -3.73 -11.96
N GLY A 68 17.70 -3.60 -10.90
CA GLY A 68 16.26 -3.68 -10.99
C GLY A 68 15.54 -3.24 -9.74
N TYR A 69 14.27 -3.57 -9.70
CA TYR A 69 13.36 -3.34 -8.60
C TYR A 69 12.51 -4.57 -8.39
N ASP A 70 12.43 -5.04 -7.15
CA ASP A 70 11.54 -6.11 -6.76
C ASP A 70 10.36 -5.50 -6.03
N THR A 71 9.16 -5.71 -6.57
CA THR A 71 7.92 -5.25 -5.92
C THR A 71 7.14 -6.42 -5.39
N TYR A 72 6.84 -6.37 -4.10
CA TYR A 72 6.08 -7.35 -3.35
C TYR A 72 4.69 -6.76 -3.06
N ILE A 73 3.65 -7.52 -3.40
CA ILE A 73 2.25 -7.11 -3.24
C ILE A 73 1.54 -8.19 -2.45
N TRP A 74 0.95 -7.81 -1.32
CA TRP A 74 0.16 -8.68 -0.46
C TRP A 74 -1.32 -8.39 -0.66
N PHE A 75 -2.12 -9.45 -0.53
CA PHE A 75 -3.57 -9.40 -0.76
C PHE A 75 -4.33 -9.80 0.49
N GLU A 76 -5.60 -9.43 0.57
CA GLU A 76 -6.49 -9.79 1.68
C GLU A 76 -6.92 -11.26 1.63
N ASP A 77 -7.06 -11.82 0.43
CA ASP A 77 -7.69 -13.12 0.18
C ASP A 77 -6.73 -14.31 0.10
N CYS A 78 -5.42 -14.09 0.28
CA CYS A 78 -4.44 -15.17 0.27
C CYS A 78 -3.23 -14.90 1.18
N LYS A 79 -2.66 -15.98 1.72
CA LYS A 79 -1.42 -15.92 2.51
C LYS A 79 -0.21 -16.07 1.59
N GLY A 80 0.51 -14.99 1.37
CA GLY A 80 1.63 -14.97 0.44
C GLY A 80 1.77 -13.60 -0.20
N TYR A 81 2.44 -13.54 -1.35
CA TYR A 81 2.55 -12.30 -2.12
C TYR A 81 2.77 -12.58 -3.60
N LEU A 82 2.42 -11.60 -4.43
CA LEU A 82 2.88 -11.48 -5.80
C LEU A 82 4.21 -10.73 -5.79
N GLN A 83 5.21 -11.26 -6.47
CA GLN A 83 6.47 -10.56 -6.74
C GLN A 83 6.55 -10.19 -8.21
N ILE A 84 6.84 -8.91 -8.47
CA ILE A 84 7.10 -8.36 -9.79
C ILE A 84 8.57 -7.92 -9.82
N VAL A 85 9.37 -8.61 -10.62
CA VAL A 85 10.78 -8.30 -10.85
C VAL A 85 10.86 -7.38 -12.07
N GLN A 86 11.42 -6.19 -11.88
CA GLN A 86 11.58 -5.20 -12.92
C GLN A 86 13.05 -4.91 -13.16
N HIS A 87 13.41 -4.72 -14.43
CA HIS A 87 14.67 -4.15 -14.81
C HIS A 87 14.77 -2.69 -14.35
N ARG A 88 15.98 -2.15 -14.21
CA ARG A 88 16.23 -0.74 -13.83
C ARG A 88 15.61 0.33 -14.76
N PHE A 89 15.06 -0.09 -15.90
CA PHE A 89 14.37 0.77 -16.87
C PHE A 89 12.85 0.52 -16.92
N GLY A 90 12.30 -0.17 -15.92
CA GLY A 90 10.85 -0.36 -15.73
C GLY A 90 10.24 -1.52 -16.47
N ARG A 91 10.97 -2.16 -17.39
CA ARG A 91 10.52 -3.41 -18.02
C ARG A 91 10.30 -4.48 -16.95
N VAL A 92 9.15 -5.13 -16.97
CA VAL A 92 8.87 -6.30 -16.14
C VAL A 92 9.60 -7.49 -16.74
N ASP A 93 10.53 -8.07 -15.99
CA ASP A 93 11.31 -9.22 -16.43
C ASP A 93 10.61 -10.53 -16.02
N GLN A 94 10.09 -10.60 -14.80
CA GLN A 94 9.43 -11.79 -14.26
C GLN A 94 8.31 -11.42 -13.29
N ILE A 95 7.31 -12.30 -13.20
CA ILE A 95 6.21 -12.23 -12.23
C ILE A 95 5.98 -13.64 -11.70
N TYR A 96 5.92 -13.78 -10.38
CA TYR A 96 5.59 -15.05 -9.72
C TYR A 96 4.86 -14.80 -8.41
N THR A 97 4.19 -15.83 -7.89
CA THR A 97 3.60 -15.81 -6.55
C THR A 97 4.37 -16.70 -5.59
N ILE A 98 4.33 -16.34 -4.31
CA ILE A 98 4.88 -17.12 -3.22
C ILE A 98 3.77 -17.48 -2.24
N GLY A 99 3.75 -18.73 -1.77
CA GLY A 99 2.83 -19.21 -0.74
C GLY A 99 1.47 -19.69 -1.29
N GLU A 100 0.39 -19.34 -0.61
CA GLU A 100 -0.97 -19.75 -0.98
C GLU A 100 -1.58 -18.88 -2.10
N CYS A 101 -0.97 -17.71 -2.39
CA CYS A 101 -1.42 -16.82 -3.46
C CYS A 101 -1.19 -17.46 -4.83
N LYS A 102 -2.26 -17.55 -5.65
CA LYS A 102 -2.20 -18.11 -7.00
C LYS A 102 -3.04 -17.27 -7.95
N PHE A 103 -2.45 -16.93 -9.10
CA PHE A 103 -3.14 -16.23 -10.17
C PHE A 103 -2.97 -17.01 -11.47
N PRO A 104 -4.03 -17.13 -12.30
CA PRO A 104 -3.94 -17.83 -13.58
C PRO A 104 -2.82 -17.27 -14.47
N GLY A 105 -1.97 -18.14 -15.00
CA GLY A 105 -0.87 -17.76 -15.90
C GLY A 105 0.37 -17.17 -15.23
N ILE A 106 0.44 -17.19 -13.88
CA ILE A 106 1.61 -16.80 -13.10
C ILE A 106 2.16 -18.03 -12.39
N GLU A 107 3.48 -18.24 -12.48
CA GLU A 107 4.16 -19.33 -11.78
C GLU A 107 4.11 -19.12 -10.26
N SER A 108 3.95 -20.20 -9.50
CA SER A 108 3.80 -20.18 -8.05
C SER A 108 4.84 -21.10 -7.40
N PHE A 109 5.49 -20.61 -6.35
CA PHE A 109 6.52 -21.33 -5.59
C PHE A 109 6.23 -21.37 -4.07
#